data_AF-A0A1A8U3Q5-F1
#
_entry.id   AF-A0A1A8U3Q5-F1
#
_cell.length_a   1.000
_cell.length_b   1.000
_cell.length_c   1.000
_cell.angle_alpha   90.00
_cell.angle_beta   90.00
_cell.angle_gamma   90.00
#
_symmetry.space_group_name_H-M   'P 1'
#
loop_
_entity.id
_entity.type
_entity.pdbx_description
1 polymer ?
#
loop_
_entity_poly.entity_id
_entity_poly.type
_entity_poly.pdbx_seq_one_letter_code
_entity_poly.pdbx_strand_id
1 'polypeptide(L)'
;FRQNKRGPRCPSKDFFLSMPTSNQGWPEDFGFQLGGNGPSYILSVEEGSTAHLAGLQAGDQVLEIEGHNVSTLAPQAVIAIAQTQKNIPPSIGVVSRIQQMDIIPGPD
;
A
#
# COMPACT_ATOMS: atom_id res chain seq x y z
N PHE A 1 -20.41 -14.16 -19.95
CA PHE A 1 -19.00 -13.94 -20.36
C PHE A 1 -18.45 -12.70 -19.65
N ARG A 2 -17.91 -12.86 -18.44
CA ARG A 2 -17.36 -11.75 -17.64
C ARG A 2 -15.91 -11.53 -18.09
N GLN A 3 -15.62 -10.40 -18.73
CA GLN A 3 -14.27 -10.06 -19.18
C GLN A 3 -13.39 -9.75 -17.97
N ASN A 4 -12.48 -10.65 -17.61
CA ASN A 4 -11.34 -10.34 -16.76
C ASN A 4 -10.18 -9.82 -17.64
N LYS A 5 -10.32 -8.61 -18.18
CA LYS A 5 -9.20 -7.91 -18.83
C LYS A 5 -8.57 -6.95 -17.83
N ARG A 6 -7.66 -7.45 -17.00
CA ARG A 6 -6.66 -6.60 -16.34
C ARG A 6 -5.63 -6.21 -17.40
N GLY A 7 -5.98 -5.22 -18.22
CA GLY A 7 -5.00 -4.58 -19.10
C GLY A 7 -3.90 -3.93 -18.26
N PRO A 8 -2.71 -3.66 -18.84
CA PRO A 8 -1.73 -2.84 -18.15
C PRO A 8 -2.38 -1.47 -17.94
N ARG A 9 -2.75 -1.15 -16.70
CA ARG A 9 -3.23 0.20 -16.37
C ARG A 9 -2.02 1.12 -16.50
N CYS A 10 -1.79 1.64 -17.71
CA CYS A 10 -0.92 2.77 -17.90
C CYS A 10 -1.33 3.84 -16.88
N PRO A 11 -0.41 4.44 -16.10
CA PRO A 11 -0.78 5.54 -15.23
C PRO A 11 -1.39 6.63 -16.11
N SER A 12 -2.67 6.95 -15.91
CA SER A 12 -3.31 8.09 -16.57
C SER A 12 -2.49 9.34 -16.29
N LYS A 13 -2.51 10.35 -17.19
CA LYS A 13 -1.81 11.63 -16.98
C LYS A 13 -2.19 12.30 -15.63
N ASP A 14 -3.32 11.94 -15.06
CA ASP A 14 -3.81 12.33 -13.73
C ASP A 14 -2.96 11.78 -12.56
N PHE A 15 -2.17 10.73 -12.79
CA PHE A 15 -1.25 10.13 -11.81
C PHE A 15 -0.24 11.15 -11.26
N PHE A 16 0.34 11.97 -12.14
CA PHE A 16 1.32 12.98 -11.76
C PHE A 16 0.68 14.24 -11.17
N LEU A 17 -0.63 14.44 -11.33
CA LEU A 17 -1.35 15.58 -10.75
C LEU A 17 -1.77 15.32 -9.29
N SER A 18 -1.99 14.05 -8.92
CA SER A 18 -2.34 13.63 -7.54
C SER A 18 -1.13 13.17 -6.73
N MET A 19 0.05 12.98 -7.34
CA MET A 19 1.22 12.55 -6.60
C MET A 19 1.75 13.67 -5.70
N PRO A 20 1.94 13.42 -4.40
CA PRO A 20 2.55 14.40 -3.52
C PRO A 20 3.99 14.68 -3.99
N THR A 21 4.43 15.92 -3.82
CA THR A 21 5.79 16.37 -4.18
C THR A 21 6.81 16.15 -3.06
N SER A 22 6.37 15.53 -1.95
CA SER A 22 7.19 15.27 -0.77
C SER A 22 6.63 14.07 0.01
N ASN A 23 7.48 13.41 0.78
CA ASN A 23 7.07 12.31 1.66
C ASN A 23 6.49 12.81 2.99
N GLN A 24 6.40 14.11 3.22
CA GLN A 24 5.96 14.68 4.52
C GLN A 24 4.56 14.23 4.96
N GLY A 25 3.60 14.10 4.05
CA GLY A 25 2.27 13.57 4.39
C GLY A 25 2.12 12.07 4.20
N TRP A 26 3.22 11.32 4.01
CA TRP A 26 3.16 9.86 3.95
C TRP A 26 2.65 9.29 5.28
N PRO A 27 1.72 8.30 5.27
CA PRO A 27 1.15 7.58 4.13
C PRO A 27 -0.18 8.16 3.62
N GLU A 28 -0.78 9.11 4.34
CA GLU A 28 -2.12 9.64 4.05
C GLU A 28 -2.18 10.40 2.72
N ASP A 29 -1.17 11.21 2.39
CA ASP A 29 -1.06 11.91 1.09
C ASP A 29 -0.95 10.96 -0.10
N PHE A 30 -0.52 9.71 0.14
CA PHE A 30 -0.46 8.67 -0.88
C PHE A 30 -1.76 7.87 -0.96
N GLY A 31 -2.73 8.18 -0.09
CA GLY A 31 -4.06 7.61 -0.04
C GLY A 31 -4.12 6.26 0.67
N PHE A 32 -3.32 6.03 1.70
CA PHE A 32 -3.45 4.83 2.53
C PHE A 32 -3.12 5.10 4.00
N GLN A 33 -3.56 4.18 4.86
CA GLN A 33 -3.36 4.27 6.30
C GLN A 33 -2.59 3.06 6.82
N LEU A 34 -1.71 3.31 7.79
CA LEU A 34 -0.95 2.29 8.48
C LEU A 34 -1.43 2.12 9.92
N GLY A 35 -1.38 0.89 10.41
CA GLY A 35 -1.73 0.54 11.78
C GLY A 35 -0.96 -0.67 12.29
N GLY A 36 -1.13 -0.98 13.57
CA GLY A 36 -0.39 -2.03 14.26
C GLY A 36 0.44 -1.48 15.43
N ASN A 37 0.94 -2.38 16.27
CA ASN A 37 1.73 -2.05 17.45
C ASN A 37 2.96 -2.97 17.53
N GLY A 38 3.84 -2.84 16.53
CA GLY A 38 4.92 -3.79 16.26
C GLY A 38 5.05 -3.91 14.74
N PRO A 39 4.63 -4.99 14.08
CA PRO A 39 4.51 -5.00 12.63
C PRO A 39 3.48 -3.98 12.13
N SER A 40 3.82 -3.29 11.06
CA SER A 40 2.95 -2.30 10.41
C SER A 40 2.12 -2.93 9.31
N TYR A 41 0.82 -2.63 9.31
CA TYR A 41 -0.17 -3.13 8.36
C TYR A 41 -0.88 -2.00 7.66
N ILE A 42 -1.22 -2.23 6.40
CA ILE A 42 -2.11 -1.33 5.66
C ILE A 42 -3.54 -1.56 6.16
N LEU A 43 -4.14 -0.53 6.73
CA LEU A 43 -5.51 -0.59 7.25
C LEU A 43 -6.53 -0.37 6.13
N SER A 44 -6.27 0.63 5.30
CA SER A 44 -7.18 1.10 4.25
C SER A 44 -6.37 1.70 3.12
N VAL A 45 -6.89 1.61 1.90
CA VAL A 45 -6.32 2.23 0.70
C VAL A 45 -7.47 2.92 -0.04
N GLU A 46 -7.29 4.19 -0.36
CA GLU A 46 -8.24 5.01 -1.10
C GLU A 46 -8.22 4.63 -2.58
N GLU A 47 -9.39 4.40 -3.18
CA GLU A 47 -9.50 4.04 -4.59
C GLU A 47 -9.03 5.19 -5.50
N GLY A 48 -8.21 4.87 -6.50
CA GLY A 48 -7.66 5.86 -7.42
C GLY A 48 -6.44 6.62 -6.89
N SER A 49 -6.05 6.40 -5.63
CA SER A 49 -4.84 6.96 -5.03
C SER A 49 -3.55 6.32 -5.56
N THR A 50 -2.41 6.94 -5.25
CA THR A 50 -1.09 6.42 -5.58
C THR A 50 -0.88 5.00 -5.01
N ALA A 51 -1.28 4.77 -3.76
CA ALA A 51 -1.18 3.46 -3.11
C ALA A 51 -2.05 2.39 -3.78
N HIS A 52 -3.28 2.73 -4.18
CA HIS A 52 -4.16 1.81 -4.90
C HIS A 52 -3.58 1.44 -6.28
N LEU A 53 -2.99 2.42 -6.96
CA LEU A 53 -2.35 2.21 -8.26
C LEU A 53 -1.06 1.38 -8.14
N ALA A 54 -0.32 1.53 -7.05
CA ALA A 54 0.82 0.68 -6.70
C ALA A 54 0.39 -0.78 -6.39
N GLY A 55 -0.90 -1.02 -6.17
CA GLY A 55 -1.45 -2.34 -5.88
C GLY A 55 -1.49 -2.68 -4.39
N LEU A 56 -1.29 -1.70 -3.51
CA LEU A 56 -1.43 -1.88 -2.07
C LEU A 56 -2.87 -2.18 -1.70
N GLN A 57 -3.06 -3.07 -0.72
CA GLN A 57 -4.37 -3.47 -0.24
C GLN A 57 -4.41 -3.48 1.29
N ALA A 58 -5.61 -3.27 1.83
CA ALA A 58 -5.85 -3.45 3.26
C ALA A 58 -5.53 -4.90 3.68
N GLY A 59 -4.81 -5.04 4.79
CA GLY A 59 -4.31 -6.31 5.30
C GLY A 59 -2.89 -6.68 4.84
N ASP A 60 -2.30 -5.93 3.91
CA ASP A 60 -0.89 -6.10 3.55
C ASP A 60 0.02 -5.69 4.71
N GLN A 61 1.09 -6.46 4.96
CA GLN A 61 2.09 -6.11 5.96
C GLN A 61 3.27 -5.41 5.31
N VAL A 62 3.68 -4.29 5.88
CA VAL A 62 4.89 -3.58 5.49
C VAL A 62 6.11 -4.30 6.07
N LEU A 63 7.01 -4.72 5.18
CA LEU A 63 8.25 -5.38 5.56
C LEU A 63 9.45 -4.47 5.35
N GLU A 64 9.42 -3.62 4.33
CA GLU A 64 10.57 -2.82 3.91
C GLU A 64 10.18 -1.44 3.37
N ILE A 65 11.02 -0.43 3.61
CA ILE A 65 10.89 0.93 3.04
C ILE A 65 12.24 1.35 2.45
N GLU A 66 12.30 1.60 1.14
CA GLU A 66 13.53 1.97 0.42
C GLU A 66 14.71 1.04 0.76
N GLY A 67 14.44 -0.27 0.88
CA GLY A 67 15.44 -1.29 1.25
C GLY A 67 15.77 -1.39 2.75
N HIS A 68 15.13 -0.59 3.62
CA HIS A 68 15.25 -0.71 5.07
C HIS A 68 14.22 -1.69 5.61
N ASN A 69 14.66 -2.69 6.38
CA ASN A 69 13.73 -3.62 7.01
C ASN A 69 12.96 -2.93 8.15
N VAL A 70 11.64 -2.94 8.04
CA VAL A 70 10.71 -2.34 9.01
C VAL A 70 9.66 -3.35 9.51
N SER A 71 9.88 -4.64 9.27
CA SER A 71 8.91 -5.71 9.52
C SER A 71 8.39 -5.80 10.97
N THR A 72 9.18 -5.35 11.94
CA THR A 72 8.85 -5.31 13.38
C THR A 72 8.63 -3.90 13.92
N LEU A 73 8.70 -2.88 13.06
CA LEU A 73 8.63 -1.47 13.46
C LEU A 73 7.20 -0.95 13.41
N ALA A 74 6.83 -0.26 14.49
CA ALA A 74 5.52 0.34 14.63
C ALA A 74 5.27 1.39 13.54
N PRO A 75 4.00 1.65 13.17
CA PRO A 75 3.63 2.54 12.07
C PRO A 75 4.34 3.89 12.15
N GLN A 76 4.42 4.51 13.33
CA GLN A 76 5.11 5.79 13.49
C GLN A 76 6.59 5.76 13.09
N ALA A 77 7.30 4.69 13.41
CA ALA A 77 8.70 4.55 13.01
C ALA A 77 8.83 4.35 11.49
N VAL A 78 7.93 3.57 10.89
CA VAL A 78 7.88 3.39 9.43
C VAL A 78 7.60 4.72 8.72
N ILE A 79 6.65 5.50 9.25
CA ILE A 79 6.28 6.83 8.76
C ILE A 79 7.48 7.77 8.81
N ALA A 80 8.17 7.82 9.94
CA ALA A 80 9.37 8.64 10.09
C ALA A 80 10.45 8.24 9.06
N ILE A 81 10.68 6.93 8.85
CA ILE A 81 11.64 6.46 7.85
C ILE A 81 11.22 6.89 6.46
N ALA A 82 9.97 6.67 6.05
CA ALA A 82 9.46 7.05 4.73
C ALA A 82 9.54 8.57 4.49
N GLN A 83 9.20 9.40 5.49
CA GLN A 83 9.29 10.86 5.44
C GLN A 83 10.73 11.36 5.24
N THR A 84 11.73 10.64 5.72
CA THR A 84 13.15 11.01 5.54
C THR A 84 13.71 10.62 4.16
N GLN A 85 12.99 9.80 3.39
CA GLN A 85 13.45 9.38 2.07
C GLN A 85 13.34 10.51 1.07
N LYS A 86 14.28 10.53 0.11
CA LYS A 86 14.29 11.51 -0.98
C LYS A 86 13.50 11.05 -2.20
N ASN A 87 13.18 9.76 -2.27
CA ASN A 87 12.45 9.15 -3.36
C ASN A 87 10.94 9.29 -3.12
N ILE A 88 10.21 9.82 -4.10
CA ILE A 88 8.79 10.14 -3.99
C ILE A 88 8.08 9.53 -5.21
N PRO A 89 7.22 8.51 -5.03
CA PRO A 89 6.93 7.79 -3.78
C PRO A 89 8.14 6.98 -3.26
N PRO A 90 8.22 6.71 -1.95
CA PRO A 90 9.19 5.76 -1.43
C PRO A 90 8.81 4.34 -1.89
N SER A 91 9.80 3.51 -2.16
CA SER A 91 9.63 2.10 -2.47
C SER A 91 9.22 1.36 -1.22
N ILE A 92 8.10 0.65 -1.27
CA ILE A 92 7.57 -0.09 -0.13
C ILE A 92 7.57 -1.57 -0.50
N GLY A 93 8.23 -2.39 0.31
CA GLY A 93 8.10 -3.83 0.27
C GLY A 93 6.97 -4.26 1.19
N VAL A 94 5.91 -4.83 0.62
CA VAL A 94 4.81 -5.44 1.36
C VAL A 94 4.69 -6.93 1.09
N VAL A 95 4.17 -7.67 2.08
CA VAL A 95 3.67 -9.03 1.86
C VAL A 95 2.15 -9.01 1.90
N SER A 96 1.53 -9.30 0.75
CA SER A 96 0.07 -9.49 0.71
C SER A 96 -0.31 -10.77 1.43
N ARG A 97 -1.16 -10.63 2.45
CA ARG A 97 -1.56 -11.76 3.30
C ARG A 97 -2.86 -12.45 2.89
N ILE A 98 -3.55 -12.04 1.83
CA ILE A 98 -4.88 -12.58 1.54
C ILE A 98 -4.95 -13.45 0.27
N GLN A 99 -5.22 -14.74 0.48
CA GLN A 99 -6.50 -15.33 0.07
C GLN A 99 -6.93 -16.35 1.14
N GLN A 100 -7.67 -15.93 2.17
CA GLN A 100 -8.61 -16.86 2.79
C GLN A 100 -9.74 -17.01 1.77
N MET A 101 -9.64 -18.09 0.99
CA MET A 101 -10.68 -18.50 0.06
C MET A 101 -11.89 -18.82 0.93
N ASP A 102 -12.96 -18.05 0.79
CA ASP A 102 -14.27 -18.39 1.35
C ASP A 102 -14.70 -19.72 0.71
N ILE A 103 -14.31 -20.83 1.34
CA ILE A 103 -14.87 -22.13 1.02
C ILE A 103 -16.26 -22.07 1.62
N ILE A 104 -17.22 -21.60 0.84
CA ILE A 104 -18.64 -21.79 1.13
C ILE A 104 -18.85 -23.31 1.12
N PRO A 105 -19.12 -23.98 2.27
CA PRO A 105 -19.58 -25.35 2.21
C PRO A 105 -20.94 -25.34 1.53
N GLY A 106 -21.05 -25.98 0.37
CA GLY A 106 -22.33 -26.14 -0.30
C GLY A 106 -23.30 -26.91 0.60
N PRO A 107 -24.58 -26.53 0.68
CA PRO A 107 -25.58 -27.33 1.39
C PRO A 107 -25.85 -28.61 0.59
N ASP A 108 -25.70 -29.76 1.25
CA ASP A 108 -26.28 -31.05 0.83
C ASP A 108 -27.75 -31.11 1.26
#